data_AF-A0A8S3BZ76-F1
#
_entry.id   AF-A0A8S3BZ76-F1
#
_cell.length_a   1.000
_cell.length_b   1.000
_cell.length_c   1.000
_cell.angle_alpha   90.00
_cell.angle_beta   90.00
_cell.angle_gamma   90.00
#
_symmetry.space_group_name_H-M   'P 1'
#
loop_
_entity.id
_entity.type
_entity.pdbx_description
1 polymer ?
#
loop_
_entity_poly.entity_id
_entity_poly.type
_entity_poly.pdbx_seq_one_letter_code
_entity_poly.pdbx_strand_id
1 'polypeptide(L)' 'AIREQFKNCTVLTVAHRLRTVIDSDRIMVLSHGKLLEFDSPYALLHNSESEFTSLIDQTGA' A
#
# COMPACT_ATOMS: atom_id res chain seq x y z
N ALA A 1 14.67 -5.25 8.21
CA ALA A 1 15.76 -5.86 7.42
C ALA A 1 15.83 -5.27 6.00
N ILE A 2 14.79 -5.46 5.16
CA ILE A 2 14.81 -4.98 3.76
C ILE A 2 15.01 -3.45 3.66
N ARG A 3 14.25 -2.62 4.40
CA ARG A 3 14.41 -1.14 4.34
C ARG A 3 15.84 -0.67 4.64
N GLU A 4 16.50 -1.26 5.64
CA GLU A 4 17.87 -0.86 6.01
C GLU A 4 18.90 -1.26 4.95
N GLN A 5 18.75 -2.45 4.36
CA GLN A 5 19.68 -2.94 3.35
C GLN A 5 19.56 -2.19 2.02
N PHE A 6 18.37 -1.65 1.71
CA PHE A 6 18.08 -0.98 0.44
C PHE A 6 17.75 0.51 0.59
N LYS A 7 18.24 1.15 1.67
CA LYS A 7 17.96 2.56 1.98
C LYS A 7 18.24 3.54 0.82
N ASN A 8 19.20 3.22 -0.04
CA ASN A 8 19.62 4.07 -1.16
C ASN A 8 19.07 3.59 -2.53
N CYS A 9 18.07 2.71 -2.53
CA CYS A 9 17.47 2.18 -3.74
C CYS A 9 15.95 2.37 -3.70
N THR A 10 15.33 2.49 -4.88
CA THR A 10 13.87 2.42 -4.98
C THR A 10 13.43 0.98 -4.77
N VAL A 11 12.57 0.73 -3.78
CA VAL A 11 12.01 -0.58 -3.50
C VAL A 11 10.56 -0.60 -3.96
N LEU A 12 10.26 -1.47 -4.92
CA LEU A 12 8.89 -1.75 -5.35
C LEU A 12 8.46 -3.10 -4.76
N THR A 13 7.51 -3.06 -3.83
CA THR A 13 6.98 -4.26 -3.17
C THR A 13 5.60 -4.58 -3.74
N VAL A 14 5.43 -5.79 -4.27
CA VAL A 14 4.11 -6.34 -4.63
C VAL A 14 3.70 -7.32 -3.54
N ALA A 15 2.60 -7.04 -2.85
CA ALA A 15 2.17 -7.85 -1.72
C ALA A 15 0.67 -8.15 -1.76
N HIS A 16 0.32 -9.33 -1.25
CA HIS A 16 -1.05 -9.72 -0.92
C HIS A 16 -1.40 -9.49 0.56
N ARG A 17 -0.40 -9.13 1.39
CA ARG A 17 -0.55 -8.88 2.83
C ARG A 17 -0.39 -7.40 3.13
N LEU A 18 -1.47 -6.77 3.59
CA LEU A 18 -1.50 -5.33 3.86
C LEU A 18 -0.51 -4.89 4.95
N ARG A 19 -0.30 -5.73 5.98
CA ARG A 19 0.70 -5.47 7.04
C ARG A 19 2.13 -5.30 6.51
N THR A 20 2.44 -5.81 5.32
CA THR A 20 3.81 -5.71 4.74
C THR A 20 4.01 -4.47 3.88
N VAL A 21 2.94 -3.76 3.52
CA VAL A 21 3.00 -2.56 2.67
C VAL A 21 2.68 -1.27 3.42
N ILE A 22 2.10 -1.35 4.62
CA ILE A 22 1.76 -0.18 5.46
C ILE A 22 2.98 0.70 5.79
N ASP A 23 4.17 0.10 5.87
CA ASP A 23 5.42 0.81 6.14
C ASP A 23 6.01 1.47 4.88
N SER A 24 5.36 1.39 3.71
CA SER A 24 5.85 2.00 2.48
C SER A 24 5.59 3.49 2.43
N ASP A 25 6.45 4.24 1.73
CA ASP A 25 6.31 5.70 1.62
C ASP A 25 5.06 6.10 0.80
N ARG A 26 4.68 5.25 -0.15
CA ARG A 26 3.49 5.36 -1.01
C ARG A 26 2.94 3.97 -1.30
N ILE A 27 1.63 3.89 -1.51
CA ILE A 27 0.92 2.68 -1.89
C ILE A 27 0.21 2.92 -3.22
N MET A 28 0.29 1.92 -4.09
CA MET A 28 -0.35 1.91 -5.40
C MET A 28 -1.42 0.82 -5.42
N VAL A 29 -2.68 1.20 -5.61
CA VAL A 29 -3.78 0.24 -5.78
C VAL A 29 -4.08 0.08 -7.27
N LEU A 30 -3.90 -1.14 -7.76
CA LEU A 30 -4.13 -1.52 -9.14
C LEU A 30 -5.34 -2.45 -9.23
N SER A 31 -6.23 -2.18 -10.19
CA SER A 31 -7.37 -3.04 -10.49
C SER A 31 -7.63 -3.06 -11.99
N HIS A 32 -7.84 -4.24 -12.56
CA HIS A 32 -8.13 -4.41 -14.00
C HIS A 32 -7.16 -3.67 -14.94
N GLY A 33 -5.87 -3.65 -14.60
CA GLY A 33 -4.83 -2.97 -15.38
C GLY A 33 -4.83 -1.44 -15.27
N LYS A 34 -5.62 -0.86 -14.35
CA LYS A 34 -5.69 0.58 -14.10
C LYS A 34 -5.15 0.92 -12.72
N LEU A 35 -4.50 2.08 -12.65
CA LEU A 35 -4.16 2.73 -11.39
C LEU A 35 -5.40 3.39 -10.81
N LEU A 36 -5.86 2.88 -9.67
CA LEU A 36 -7.00 3.45 -8.96
C LEU A 36 -6.54 4.50 -7.94
N GLU A 37 -5.48 4.21 -7.18
CA GLU A 37 -5.02 5.07 -6.09
C GLU A 37 -3.49 5.08 -6.01
N PHE A 38 -2.92 6.24 -5.68
CA PHE A 38 -1.49 6.39 -5.44
C PHE A 38 -1.22 7.50 -4.43
N ASP A 39 -1.08 7.15 -3.15
CA ASP A 39 -0.76 8.12 -2.10
C ASP A 39 -0.09 7.45 -0.89
N SER A 40 0.21 8.21 0.16
CA SER A 40 0.70 7.70 1.43
C SER A 40 -0.33 6.80 2.11
N PRO A 41 0.10 5.77 2.86
CA PRO A 41 -0.82 4.89 3.58
C PRO A 41 -1.79 5.66 4.48
N TYR A 42 -1.31 6.70 5.16
CA TYR A 42 -2.12 7.53 6.06
C TYR A 42 -3.25 8.27 5.32
N ALA A 43 -2.95 8.83 4.14
CA ALA A 43 -3.93 9.56 3.33
C ALA A 43 -5.01 8.61 2.79
N LEU A 44 -4.61 7.43 2.30
CA LEU A 44 -5.55 6.43 1.79
C LEU A 44 -6.46 5.90 2.91
N LEU A 45 -5.90 5.61 4.10
CA LEU A 45 -6.66 5.15 5.27
C LEU A 45 -7.66 6.17 5.83
N HIS A 46 -7.38 7.47 5.70
CA HIS A 46 -8.30 8.52 6.15
C HIS A 46 -9.46 8.75 5.18
N ASN A 47 -9.41 8.15 3.99
CA ASN A 47 -10.50 8.17 3.04
C ASN A 47 -11.33 6.88 3.17
N SER A 48 -12.55 7.01 3.69
CA SER A 48 -13.49 5.90 3.82
C SER A 48 -13.98 5.34 2.49
N GLU A 49 -13.86 6.09 1.39
CA GLU A 49 -14.20 5.65 0.04
C GLU A 49 -12.99 5.04 -0.70
N SER A 50 -11.84 4.92 -0.02
CA SER A 50 -10.63 4.38 -0.63
C SER A 50 -10.73 2.87 -0.85
N GLU A 51 -10.30 2.42 -2.02
CA GLU A 51 -10.16 0.99 -2.34
C GLU A 51 -9.15 0.33 -1.40
N PHE A 52 -8.09 1.04 -1.03
CA PHE A 52 -7.13 0.58 -0.02
C PHE A 52 -7.79 0.30 1.33
N THR A 53 -8.66 1.19 1.81
CA THR A 53 -9.41 1.01 3.06
C THR A 53 -10.33 -0.21 2.96
N SER A 54 -11.05 -0.37 1.85
CA SER A 54 -11.91 -1.54 1.61
C SER A 54 -11.12 -2.86 1.63
N LEU A 55 -9.92 -2.89 1.03
CA LEU A 55 -9.04 -4.06 1.04
C LEU A 55 -8.58 -4.42 2.46
N ILE A 56 -8.37 -3.42 3.33
CA ILE A 56 -8.02 -3.65 4.74
C ILE A 56 -9.18 -4.24 5.51
N ASP A 57 -10.37 -3.66 5.36
CA ASP A 57 -11.57 -4.13 6.04
C ASP A 57 -11.91 -5.58 5.66
N GLN A 58 -11.73 -5.94 4.38
CA GLN A 58 -11.98 -7.31 3.88
C GLN A 58 -10.95 -8.34 4.38
N THR A 59 -9.72 -7.90 4.67
CA THR A 59 -8.64 -8.81 5.09
C THR A 59 -8.52 -8.97 6.59
N GLY A 60 -9.34 -8.27 7.38
CA GLY A 60 -9.52 -8.49 8.82
C GLY A 60 -8.19 -8.59 9.56
N ALA A 61 -7.47 -7.47 9.64
CA ALA A 61 -6.22 -7.39 10.39
C ALA A 61 -6.42 -6.93 11.82
#